data_AF-A0A5B7SQL8-F1
#
_entry.id   AF-A0A5B7SQL8-F1
#
_cell.length_a   1.000
_cell.length_b   1.000
_cell.length_c   1.000
_cell.angle_alpha   90.00
_cell.angle_beta   90.00
_cell.angle_gamma   90.00
#
_symmetry.space_group_name_H-M   'P 1'
#
loop_
_entity.id
_entity.type
_entity.pdbx_description
1 polymer ?
#
loop_
_entity_poly.entity_id
_entity_poly.type
_entity_poly.pdbx_seq_one_letter_code
_entity_poly.pdbx_strand_id
1 'polypeptide(L)'
;MPHKNLRTVPVYGKSLELCQMSREIASYFSFNKDLMKLYQSQGLRDIIADAILTDAILIPQQIAQAERSSCRSVKMQSASFIGIMIRNLNSYCTGLEKDGIKETEYVNLLRKEVKSFRKYFKKWRLSLMGDI
;
A
#
# COMPACT_ATOMS: atom_id res chain seq x y z
N MET A 1 7.17 -25.93 13.31
CA MET A 1 8.21 -25.00 12.85
C MET A 1 8.16 -23.75 13.70
N PRO A 2 9.28 -23.18 14.18
CA PRO A 2 9.24 -21.99 15.01
C PRO A 2 8.60 -20.84 14.20
N HIS A 3 7.64 -20.14 14.82
CA HIS A 3 6.98 -19.01 14.19
C HIS A 3 8.01 -17.93 13.87
N LYS A 4 8.27 -17.69 12.58
CA LYS A 4 9.19 -16.64 12.13
C LYS A 4 8.66 -15.30 12.61
N ASN A 5 9.44 -14.58 13.42
CA ASN A 5 9.02 -13.32 14.00
C ASN A 5 8.95 -12.26 12.90
N LEU A 6 7.75 -11.86 12.47
CA LEU A 6 7.56 -10.86 11.41
C LEU A 6 8.21 -9.50 11.73
N ARG A 7 8.45 -9.19 13.01
CA ARG A 7 9.14 -7.95 13.42
C ARG A 7 10.59 -7.90 12.94
N THR A 8 11.21 -9.05 12.64
CA THR A 8 12.58 -9.10 12.11
C THR A 8 12.63 -9.00 10.59
N VAL A 9 11.48 -8.88 9.90
CA VAL A 9 11.40 -8.76 8.44
C VAL A 9 11.28 -7.28 8.08
N PRO A 10 12.33 -6.62 7.56
CA PRO A 10 12.33 -5.16 7.39
C PRO A 10 11.23 -4.65 6.45
N VAL A 11 10.89 -5.42 5.40
CA VAL A 11 9.80 -5.06 4.48
C VAL A 11 8.43 -5.07 5.18
N TYR A 12 8.25 -5.90 6.21
CA TYR A 12 7.01 -5.96 6.97
C TYR A 12 6.83 -4.68 7.80
N GLY A 13 7.88 -4.24 8.52
CA GLY A 13 7.85 -2.95 9.23
C GLY A 13 7.51 -1.78 8.29
N LYS A 14 8.20 -1.70 7.15
CA LYS A 14 7.92 -0.67 6.14
C LYS A 14 6.52 -0.75 5.53
N SER A 15 5.92 -1.95 5.45
CA SER A 15 4.53 -2.07 5.01
C SER A 15 3.52 -1.53 6.04
N LEU A 16 3.82 -1.65 7.33
CA LEU A 16 2.96 -1.09 8.39
C LEU A 16 3.02 0.43 8.38
N GLU A 17 4.20 1.02 8.16
CA GLU A 17 4.37 2.47 7.99
C GLU A 17 3.58 2.99 6.78
N LEU A 18 3.69 2.32 5.63
CA LEU A 18 2.89 2.65 4.43
C LEU A 18 1.39 2.54 4.73
N CYS A 19 0.97 1.49 5.44
CA CYS A 19 -0.43 1.28 5.82
C CYS A 19 -0.95 2.39 6.75
N GLN A 20 -0.12 2.85 7.69
CA GLN A 20 -0.46 3.95 8.58
C GLN A 20 -0.59 5.28 7.83
N MET A 21 0.37 5.60 6.97
CA MET A 21 0.32 6.80 6.13
C MET A 21 -0.92 6.81 5.23
N SER A 22 -1.24 5.68 4.59
CA SER A 22 -2.45 5.53 3.77
C SER A 22 -3.73 5.77 4.57
N ARG A 23 -3.79 5.33 5.83
CA ARG A 23 -4.93 5.60 6.73
C ARG A 23 -5.10 7.07 7.04
N GLU A 24 -4.00 7.75 7.36
CA GLU A 24 -4.03 9.19 7.68
C GLU A 24 -4.49 10.01 6.48
N ILE A 25 -4.00 9.69 5.29
CA ILE A 25 -4.38 10.37 4.04
C ILE A 25 -5.84 10.11 3.68
N ALA A 26 -6.32 8.87 3.75
CA ALA A 26 -7.72 8.55 3.46
C ALA A 26 -8.68 9.20 4.47
N SER A 27 -8.29 9.24 5.74
CA SER A 27 -9.02 9.98 6.78
C SER A 27 -9.11 11.47 6.42
N TYR A 28 -8.00 12.11 6.06
CA TYR A 28 -7.99 13.51 5.65
C TYR A 28 -8.94 13.82 4.48
N PHE A 29 -8.93 12.99 3.43
CA PHE A 29 -9.86 13.13 2.30
C PHE A 29 -11.32 12.90 2.70
N SER A 30 -11.57 12.07 3.71
CA SER A 30 -12.90 11.81 4.23
C SER A 30 -13.43 12.94 5.13
N PHE A 31 -12.56 13.61 5.88
CA PHE A 31 -12.93 14.69 6.81
C PHE A 31 -13.08 16.06 6.14
N ASN A 32 -12.37 16.36 5.05
CA ASN A 32 -12.54 17.59 4.27
C ASN A 32 -13.73 17.53 3.28
N LYS A 33 -14.83 16.88 3.69
CA LYS A 33 -16.09 16.95 2.95
C LYS A 33 -16.74 18.26 3.32
N ASP A 34 -16.54 19.28 2.48
CA ASP A 34 -17.34 20.50 2.52
C ASP A 34 -18.82 20.11 2.66
N LEU A 35 -19.50 20.77 3.61
CA LEU A 35 -20.89 20.56 4.03
C LEU A 35 -21.94 20.57 2.89
N MET A 36 -21.53 20.89 1.65
CA MET A 36 -22.36 20.89 0.44
C MET A 36 -22.33 19.58 -0.38
N LYS A 37 -21.47 18.59 -0.07
CA LYS A 37 -21.42 17.30 -0.81
C LYS A 37 -22.26 16.17 -0.21
N LEU A 38 -23.14 16.50 0.75
CA LEU A 38 -24.01 15.53 1.44
C LEU A 38 -25.04 14.85 0.52
N TYR A 39 -25.19 15.29 -0.72
CA TYR A 39 -26.11 14.68 -1.67
C TYR A 39 -25.35 14.19 -2.92
N GLN A 40 -25.31 12.86 -3.03
CA GLN A 40 -25.12 12.05 -4.25
C GLN A 40 -23.66 11.78 -4.71
N SER A 41 -23.37 10.48 -4.80
CA SER A 41 -22.19 9.78 -5.34
C SER A 41 -20.96 9.68 -4.42
N GLN A 42 -20.46 8.44 -4.26
CA GLN A 42 -19.07 8.17 -3.84
C GLN A 42 -18.19 8.88 -4.88
N GLY A 43 -17.66 10.06 -4.55
CA GLY A 43 -16.88 10.83 -5.51
C GLY A 43 -15.66 10.02 -5.96
N LEU A 44 -15.09 10.34 -7.13
CA LEU A 44 -13.87 9.67 -7.61
C LEU A 44 -12.77 9.63 -6.53
N ARG A 45 -12.66 10.70 -5.73
CA ARG A 45 -11.73 10.78 -4.58
C ARG A 45 -12.03 9.77 -3.48
N ASP A 46 -13.29 9.55 -3.14
CA ASP A 46 -13.69 8.57 -2.13
C ASP A 46 -13.34 7.15 -2.60
N ILE A 47 -13.67 6.82 -3.87
CA ILE A 47 -13.33 5.53 -4.48
C ILE A 47 -11.82 5.30 -4.48
N ILE A 48 -11.03 6.33 -4.82
CA ILE A 48 -9.57 6.24 -4.81
C ILE A 48 -9.04 6.10 -3.37
N ALA A 49 -9.60 6.81 -2.39
CA ALA A 49 -9.21 6.69 -0.99
C ALA A 49 -9.45 5.27 -0.44
N ASP A 50 -10.64 4.70 -0.72
CA ASP A 50 -10.98 3.32 -0.35
C ASP A 50 -10.04 2.30 -1.02
N ALA A 51 -9.69 2.53 -2.28
CA ALA A 51 -8.74 1.68 -3.02
C ALA A 51 -7.30 1.77 -2.45
N ILE A 52 -6.84 2.96 -2.09
CA ILE A 52 -5.55 3.18 -1.42
C ILE A 52 -5.51 2.41 -0.09
N LEU A 53 -6.57 2.52 0.72
CA LEU A 53 -6.66 1.80 1.99
C LEU A 53 -6.62 0.29 1.80
N THR A 54 -7.43 -0.21 0.87
CA THR A 54 -7.55 -1.65 0.58
C THR A 54 -6.18 -2.24 0.23
N ASP A 55 -5.49 -1.66 -0.76
CA ASP A 55 -4.17 -2.16 -1.17
C ASP A 55 -3.15 -2.01 -0.04
N ALA A 56 -3.15 -0.90 0.70
CA ALA A 56 -2.22 -0.68 1.79
C ALA A 56 -2.42 -1.66 2.97
N ILE A 57 -3.64 -2.13 3.21
CA ILE A 57 -3.95 -3.16 4.22
C ILE A 57 -3.56 -4.56 3.73
N LEU A 58 -3.76 -4.85 2.44
CA LEU A 58 -3.45 -6.17 1.87
C LEU A 58 -1.94 -6.44 1.78
N ILE A 59 -1.11 -5.41 1.55
CA ILE A 59 0.36 -5.55 1.48
C ILE A 59 0.95 -6.28 2.70
N PRO A 60 0.78 -5.82 3.96
CA PRO A 60 1.33 -6.52 5.13
C PRO A 60 0.77 -7.94 5.28
N GLN A 61 -0.48 -8.18 4.89
CA GLN A 61 -1.09 -9.52 4.93
C GLN A 61 -0.40 -10.48 3.96
N GLN A 62 -0.10 -10.01 2.74
CA GLN A 62 0.64 -10.80 1.74
C GLN A 62 2.08 -11.09 2.17
N ILE A 63 2.76 -10.14 2.81
CA ILE A 63 4.09 -10.37 3.38
C ILE A 63 4.02 -11.44 4.47
N ALA A 64 3.06 -11.32 5.40
CA ALA A 64 2.87 -12.30 6.47
C ALA A 64 2.55 -13.70 5.91
N GLN A 65 1.73 -13.78 4.86
CA GLN A 65 1.41 -15.04 4.18
C GLN A 65 2.65 -15.68 3.56
N ALA A 66 3.46 -14.91 2.83
CA ALA A 66 4.70 -15.40 2.24
C ALA A 66 5.71 -15.86 3.29
N GLU A 67 5.91 -15.11 4.37
CA GLU A 67 6.87 -15.45 5.43
C GLU A 67 6.47 -16.69 6.23
N ARG A 68 5.16 -16.95 6.36
CA ARG A 68 4.63 -18.12 7.08
C ARG A 68 4.52 -19.37 6.21
N SER A 69 4.50 -19.21 4.89
CA SER A 69 4.37 -20.32 3.96
C SER A 69 5.69 -21.08 3.79
N SER A 70 5.64 -22.41 3.71
CA SER A 70 6.76 -23.22 3.22
C SER A 70 6.74 -23.36 1.69
N CYS A 71 5.61 -23.07 1.05
CA CYS A 71 5.40 -23.28 -0.37
C CYS A 71 5.93 -22.12 -1.22
N ARG A 72 6.88 -22.41 -2.13
CA ARG A 72 7.51 -21.41 -3.00
C ARG A 72 6.50 -20.70 -3.92
N SER A 73 5.52 -21.42 -4.45
CA SER A 73 4.50 -20.81 -5.34
C SER A 73 3.67 -19.77 -4.59
N VAL A 74 3.24 -20.06 -3.35
CA VAL A 74 2.51 -19.11 -2.49
C VAL A 74 3.36 -17.87 -2.22
N LYS A 75 4.64 -18.04 -1.86
CA LYS A 75 5.56 -16.91 -1.64
C LYS A 75 5.66 -16.00 -2.86
N MET A 76 5.86 -16.60 -4.04
CA MET A 76 6.00 -15.86 -5.29
C MET A 76 4.69 -15.20 -5.72
N GLN A 77 3.54 -15.85 -5.48
CA GLN A 77 2.22 -15.28 -5.74
C GLN A 77 1.96 -14.05 -4.86
N SER A 78 2.22 -14.15 -3.55
CA SER A 78 2.11 -13.01 -2.64
C SER A 78 3.02 -11.85 -3.05
N ALA A 79 4.27 -12.14 -3.46
CA ALA A 79 5.17 -11.11 -3.99
C ALA A 79 4.64 -10.49 -5.30
N SER A 80 4.00 -11.27 -6.18
CA SER A 80 3.37 -10.75 -7.39
C SER A 80 2.22 -9.79 -7.07
N PHE A 81 1.34 -10.16 -6.13
CA PHE A 81 0.24 -9.32 -5.68
C PHE A 81 0.72 -8.01 -5.06
N ILE A 82 1.73 -8.05 -4.19
CA ILE A 82 2.34 -6.82 -3.64
C ILE A 82 2.87 -5.93 -4.78
N GLY A 83 3.48 -6.54 -5.80
CA GLY A 83 3.95 -5.82 -7.00
C GLY A 83 2.82 -5.12 -7.76
N ILE A 84 1.62 -5.71 -7.83
CA ILE A 84 0.41 -5.10 -8.42
C ILE A 84 -0.04 -3.93 -7.56
N MET A 85 -0.19 -4.13 -6.24
CA MET A 85 -0.64 -3.08 -5.31
C MET A 85 0.29 -1.85 -5.31
N ILE A 86 1.61 -2.05 -5.41
CA ILE A 86 2.55 -0.92 -5.56
C ILE A 86 2.25 -0.10 -6.82
N ARG A 87 1.90 -0.76 -7.95
CA ARG A 87 1.56 -0.04 -9.19
C ARG A 87 0.23 0.68 -9.04
N ASN A 88 -0.77 0.01 -8.47
CA ASN A 88 -2.08 0.59 -8.17
C ASN A 88 -1.96 1.85 -7.32
N LEU A 89 -1.22 1.81 -6.20
CA LEU A 89 -1.00 2.97 -5.34
C LEU A 89 -0.42 4.17 -6.11
N ASN A 90 0.50 3.94 -7.06
CA ASN A 90 1.00 5.01 -7.91
C ASN A 90 -0.05 5.52 -8.91
N SER A 91 -0.88 4.63 -9.47
CA SER A 91 -1.98 5.00 -10.36
C SER A 91 -3.05 5.80 -9.63
N TYR A 92 -3.36 5.46 -8.37
CA TYR A 92 -4.28 6.20 -7.51
C TYR A 92 -3.78 7.62 -7.25
N CYS A 93 -2.50 7.79 -6.92
CA CYS A 93 -1.86 9.10 -6.82
C CYS A 93 -2.03 9.91 -8.11
N THR A 94 -1.78 9.29 -9.26
CA THR A 94 -1.97 9.94 -10.57
C THR A 94 -3.43 10.29 -10.84
N GLY A 95 -4.38 9.45 -10.40
CA GLY A 95 -5.82 9.70 -10.50
C GLY A 95 -6.23 10.94 -9.72
N LEU A 96 -5.76 11.08 -8.47
CA LEU A 96 -6.01 12.27 -7.64
C LEU A 96 -5.40 13.54 -8.24
N GLU A 97 -4.18 13.47 -8.75
CA GLU A 97 -3.53 14.60 -9.44
C GLU A 97 -4.35 15.05 -10.66
N LYS A 98 -4.83 14.10 -11.46
CA LYS A 98 -5.66 14.39 -12.65
C LYS A 98 -7.05 14.91 -12.31
N ASP A 99 -7.61 14.50 -11.18
CA ASP A 99 -8.87 15.01 -10.64
C ASP A 99 -8.76 16.46 -10.11
N GLY A 100 -7.54 17.00 -10.03
CA GLY A 100 -7.31 18.39 -9.65
C GLY A 100 -7.45 18.64 -8.15
N ILE A 101 -7.02 17.70 -7.31
CA ILE A 101 -6.91 17.96 -5.86
C ILE A 101 -5.98 19.16 -5.62
N LYS A 102 -6.28 19.99 -4.61
CA LYS A 102 -5.43 21.12 -4.25
C LYS A 102 -4.28 20.68 -3.33
N GLU A 103 -4.53 19.62 -2.56
CA GLU A 103 -3.69 19.15 -1.47
C GLU A 103 -2.63 18.15 -1.97
N THR A 104 -1.89 18.55 -2.99
CA THR A 104 -0.89 17.73 -3.70
C THR A 104 0.23 17.25 -2.79
N GLU A 105 0.47 17.91 -1.66
CA GLU A 105 1.45 17.54 -0.64
C GLU A 105 1.19 16.14 -0.06
N TYR A 106 -0.07 15.77 0.20
CA TYR A 106 -0.40 14.45 0.71
C TYR A 106 -0.17 13.36 -0.34
N VAL A 107 -0.50 13.63 -1.60
CA VAL A 107 -0.22 12.70 -2.69
C VAL A 107 1.29 12.53 -2.88
N ASN A 108 2.05 13.62 -2.79
CA ASN A 108 3.50 13.57 -2.84
C ASN A 108 4.10 12.78 -1.66
N LEU A 109 3.53 12.92 -0.46
CA LEU A 109 3.92 12.16 0.72
C LEU A 109 3.67 10.66 0.52
N LEU A 110 2.48 10.27 0.04
CA LEU A 110 2.16 8.89 -0.28
C LEU A 110 3.12 8.31 -1.35
N ARG A 111 3.40 9.06 -2.42
CA ARG A 111 4.37 8.64 -3.45
C ARG A 111 5.76 8.40 -2.87
N LYS A 112 6.23 9.27 -1.96
CA LYS A 112 7.51 9.10 -1.26
C LYS A 112 7.51 7.82 -0.43
N GLU A 113 6.43 7.54 0.29
CA GLU A 113 6.33 6.35 1.13
C GLU A 113 6.26 5.07 0.29
N VAL A 114 5.47 5.06 -0.79
CA VAL A 114 5.43 3.94 -1.76
C VAL A 114 6.81 3.69 -2.38
N LYS A 115 7.55 4.76 -2.73
CA LYS A 115 8.92 4.66 -3.25
C LYS A 115 9.87 4.09 -2.20
N SER A 116 9.73 4.49 -0.94
CA SER A 116 10.51 3.96 0.19
C SER A 116 10.25 2.47 0.37
N PHE A 117 8.98 2.08 0.52
CA PHE A 117 8.56 0.68 0.63
C PHE A 117 9.08 -0.19 -0.53
N ARG A 118 8.99 0.31 -1.77
CA ARG A 118 9.44 -0.43 -2.97
C ARG A 118 10.92 -0.84 -2.89
N LYS A 119 11.79 -0.06 -2.23
CA LYS A 119 13.21 -0.43 -2.05
C LYS A 119 13.36 -1.69 -1.21
N TYR A 120 12.63 -1.78 -0.10
CA TYR A 120 12.64 -2.95 0.80
C TYR A 120 11.96 -4.15 0.15
N PHE A 121 10.84 -3.92 -0.54
CA PHE A 121 10.14 -4.96 -1.29
C PHE A 121 11.03 -5.62 -2.36
N LYS A 122 11.83 -4.86 -3.11
CA LYS A 122 12.76 -5.43 -4.09
C LYS A 122 13.76 -6.39 -3.45
N LYS A 123 14.40 -5.99 -2.35
CA LYS A 123 15.37 -6.82 -1.62
C LYS A 123 14.72 -8.09 -1.09
N TRP A 124 13.55 -7.93 -0.46
CA TRP A 124 12.78 -9.06 0.05
C TRP A 124 12.37 -10.02 -1.07
N ARG A 125 11.82 -9.51 -2.18
CA ARG A 125 11.44 -10.35 -3.32
C ARG A 125 12.61 -11.13 -3.89
N LEU A 126 13.81 -10.55 -3.96
CA LEU A 126 15.03 -11.26 -4.36
C LEU A 126 15.34 -12.43 -3.42
N SER A 127 15.28 -12.22 -2.10
CA SER A 127 15.51 -13.30 -1.13
C SER A 127 14.50 -14.46 -1.23
N LEU A 128 13.30 -14.24 -1.79
CA LEU A 128 12.33 -15.32 -2.05
C LEU A 128 12.70 -16.18 -3.27
N MET A 129 13.50 -15.64 -4.19
CA MET A 129 13.89 -16.32 -5.43
C MET A 129 15.08 -17.27 -5.23
N GLY A 130 15.83 -17.12 -4.12
CA GLY A 130 17.06 -17.83 -3.82
C GLY A 130 18.28 -16.93 -4.04
N ASP A 131 19.29 -17.05 -3.16
CA ASP A 131 20.57 -16.37 -3.32
C ASP A 131 21.22 -16.80 -4.66
N ILE A 132 21.76 -15.83 -5.41
CA ILE A 132 22.85 -16.09 -6.36
C ILE A 132 24.14 -15.99 -5.54
#